data_AF-A0A380ACC7-F1
#
_entry.id   AF-A0A380ACC7-F1
#
_cell.length_a   1.000
_cell.length_b   1.000
_cell.length_c   1.000
_cell.angle_alpha   90.00
_cell.angle_beta   90.00
_cell.angle_gamma   90.00
#
_symmetry.space_group_name_H-M   'P 1'
#
loop_
_entity.id
_entity.type
_entity.pdbx_description
1 polymer ?
#
loop_
_entity_poly.entity_id
_entity_poly.type
_entity_poly.pdbx_seq_one_letter_code
_entity_poly.pdbx_strand_id
1 'polypeptide(L)'
;MTAIATCQCLDHLPTVAGWLRYADSAKAVNQAYPHASDEARVASMVRENVIAQLNNIKTHPSVALALDQSRLALHGWVYDIASGAIEALDGETRRFVPLATHPEVTATPAIARF
;
A
#
# COMPACT_ATOMS: atom_id res chain seq x y z
N MET A 1 -5.50 -3.24 9.78
CA MET A 1 -6.36 -2.57 8.78
C MET A 1 -7.84 -2.73 9.07
N THR A 2 -8.30 -3.91 9.52
CA THR A 2 -9.72 -4.17 9.86
C THR A 2 -10.36 -3.10 10.73
N ALA A 3 -9.76 -2.77 11.88
CA ALA A 3 -10.29 -1.75 12.79
C ALA A 3 -10.54 -0.37 12.13
N ILE A 4 -9.68 0.02 11.19
CA ILE A 4 -9.82 1.29 10.45
C ILE A 4 -10.94 1.16 9.40
N ALA A 5 -10.94 0.05 8.65
CA ALA A 5 -11.93 -0.21 7.60
C ALA A 5 -13.35 -0.39 8.15
N THR A 6 -13.52 -0.97 9.34
CA THR A 6 -14.82 -1.24 9.96
C THR A 6 -15.17 -0.24 11.07
N CYS A 7 -14.40 0.83 11.24
CA CYS A 7 -14.63 1.89 12.23
C CYS A 7 -14.80 1.37 13.67
N GLN A 8 -13.92 0.46 14.11
CA GLN A 8 -13.95 -0.06 15.48
C GLN A 8 -13.53 1.01 16.50
N CYS A 9 -14.15 0.98 17.68
CA CYS A 9 -13.75 1.82 18.81
C CYS A 9 -12.38 1.39 19.36
N LEU A 10 -11.48 2.36 19.54
CA LEU A 10 -10.10 2.15 20.02
C LEU A 10 -9.80 2.92 21.30
N ASP A 11 -10.82 3.39 22.04
CA ASP A 11 -10.66 4.25 23.23
C ASP A 11 -9.82 3.60 24.34
N HIS A 12 -9.87 2.26 24.42
CA HIS A 12 -9.08 1.47 25.36
C HIS A 12 -7.65 1.16 24.86
N LEU A 13 -7.29 1.59 23.64
CA LEU A 13 -5.99 1.36 23.00
C LEU A 13 -5.41 2.66 22.41
N PRO A 14 -5.16 3.71 23.21
CA PRO A 14 -4.78 5.03 22.72
C PRO A 14 -3.47 5.03 21.90
N THR A 15 -2.48 4.22 22.29
CA THR A 15 -1.22 4.08 21.53
C THR A 15 -1.46 3.44 20.16
N VAL A 16 -2.35 2.45 20.09
CA VAL A 16 -2.72 1.81 18.82
C VAL A 16 -3.50 2.79 17.95
N ALA A 17 -4.44 3.54 18.52
CA ALA A 17 -5.16 4.59 17.82
C ALA A 17 -4.19 5.64 17.25
N GLY A 18 -3.21 6.09 18.04
CA GLY A 18 -2.16 7.00 17.60
C GLY A 18 -1.35 6.46 16.43
N TRP A 19 -0.96 5.19 16.47
CA TRP A 19 -0.24 4.53 15.38
C TRP A 19 -1.09 4.38 14.11
N LEU A 20 -2.36 4.00 14.24
CA LEU A 20 -3.24 3.76 13.10
C LEU A 20 -3.58 5.03 12.30
N ARG A 21 -3.36 6.22 12.86
CA ARG A 21 -3.50 7.51 12.14
C ARG A 21 -2.57 7.62 10.93
N TYR A 22 -1.44 6.91 10.90
CA TYR A 22 -0.56 6.93 9.72
C TYR A 22 -1.23 6.31 8.47
N ALA A 23 -2.35 5.60 8.64
CA ALA A 23 -3.15 5.06 7.55
C ALA A 23 -4.33 5.97 7.15
N ASP A 24 -4.45 7.20 7.67
CA ASP A 24 -5.57 8.11 7.38
C ASP A 24 -5.70 8.43 5.88
N SER A 25 -4.58 8.60 5.16
CA SER A 25 -4.59 8.80 3.70
C SER A 25 -5.18 7.60 2.97
N ALA A 26 -4.83 6.37 3.39
CA ALA A 26 -5.40 5.15 2.82
C ALA A 26 -6.89 5.02 3.16
N LYS A 27 -7.30 5.44 4.37
CA LYS A 27 -8.70 5.45 4.79
C LYS A 27 -9.53 6.37 3.92
N ALA A 28 -9.06 7.59 3.68
CA ALA A 28 -9.76 8.56 2.86
C ALA A 28 -9.99 8.05 1.42
N VAL A 29 -8.97 7.43 0.81
CA VAL A 29 -9.09 6.82 -0.52
C VAL A 29 -10.04 5.63 -0.50
N ASN A 30 -9.89 4.72 0.47
CA ASN A 30 -10.76 3.55 0.60
C ASN A 30 -12.25 3.92 0.77
N GLN A 31 -12.54 5.00 1.52
CA GLN A 31 -13.90 5.51 1.73
C GLN A 31 -14.50 6.20 0.50
N ALA A 32 -13.67 6.63 -0.46
CA ALA A 32 -14.13 7.29 -1.69
C ALA A 32 -14.73 6.31 -2.72
N TYR A 33 -14.55 4.99 -2.53
CA TYR A 33 -15.05 3.96 -3.44
C TYR A 33 -16.08 3.04 -2.76
N PRO A 34 -17.13 2.61 -3.49
CA PRO A 34 -18.04 1.60 -2.99
C PRO A 34 -17.36 0.22 -2.95
N HIS A 35 -17.75 -0.60 -1.98
CA HIS A 35 -17.25 -1.97 -1.80
C HIS A 35 -18.43 -2.95 -1.79
N ALA A 36 -18.25 -4.13 -2.40
CA ALA A 36 -19.28 -5.15 -2.45
C ALA A 36 -19.56 -5.81 -1.09
N SER A 37 -18.58 -5.79 -0.18
CA SER A 37 -18.68 -6.34 1.17
C SER A 37 -17.68 -5.70 2.12
N ASP A 38 -17.78 -6.03 3.41
CA ASP A 38 -16.83 -5.62 4.45
C ASP A 38 -15.44 -6.22 4.21
N GLU A 39 -15.38 -7.47 3.74
CA GLU A 39 -14.13 -8.15 3.37
C GLU A 39 -13.46 -7.43 2.20
N ALA A 40 -14.22 -7.06 1.18
CA ALA A 40 -13.72 -6.29 0.04
C ALA A 40 -13.18 -4.91 0.49
N ARG A 41 -13.88 -4.26 1.43
CA ARG A 41 -13.45 -2.98 2.02
C ARG A 41 -12.12 -3.13 2.77
N VAL A 42 -11.97 -4.16 3.60
CA VAL A 42 -10.73 -4.46 4.33
C VAL A 42 -9.59 -4.77 3.35
N ALA A 43 -9.84 -5.58 2.33
CA ALA A 43 -8.84 -5.92 1.31
C ALA A 43 -8.36 -4.66 0.54
N SER A 44 -9.30 -3.80 0.12
CA SER A 44 -8.96 -2.51 -0.48
C SER A 44 -8.17 -1.63 0.48
N MET A 45 -8.55 -1.56 1.76
CA MET A 45 -7.85 -0.77 2.77
C MET A 45 -6.38 -1.22 2.96
N VAL A 46 -6.10 -2.53 2.87
CA VAL A 46 -4.73 -3.07 2.90
C VAL A 46 -3.93 -2.58 1.69
N ARG A 47 -4.49 -2.67 0.48
CA ARG A 47 -3.84 -2.22 -0.75
C ARG A 47 -3.56 -0.72 -0.74
N GLU A 48 -4.55 0.09 -0.34
CA GLU A 48 -4.39 1.55 -0.24
C GLU A 48 -3.35 1.93 0.81
N ASN A 49 -3.23 1.17 1.90
CA ASN A 49 -2.18 1.41 2.88
C ASN A 49 -0.78 1.15 2.32
N VAL A 50 -0.59 0.12 1.50
CA VAL A 50 0.68 -0.11 0.79
C VAL A 50 1.03 1.09 -0.09
N ILE A 51 0.05 1.60 -0.86
CA ILE A 51 0.24 2.75 -1.73
C ILE A 51 0.58 4.02 -0.93
N ALA A 52 -0.16 4.28 0.16
CA ALA A 52 0.09 5.44 1.03
C ALA A 52 1.49 5.39 1.65
N GLN A 53 1.91 4.23 2.15
CA GLN A 53 3.24 4.06 2.74
C GLN A 53 4.36 4.19 1.70
N LEU A 54 4.13 3.73 0.46
CA LEU A 54 5.05 3.98 -0.65
C LEU A 54 5.17 5.48 -0.97
N ASN A 55 4.07 6.23 -0.94
CA ASN A 55 4.13 7.68 -1.12
C ASN A 55 4.89 8.36 0.02
N ASN A 56 4.68 7.92 1.27
CA ASN A 56 5.40 8.43 2.43
C ASN A 56 6.91 8.15 2.36
N ILE A 57 7.32 6.94 2.00
CA ILE A 57 8.76 6.63 1.92
C ILE A 57 9.45 7.37 0.77
N LYS A 58 8.72 7.63 -0.34
CA LYS A 58 9.22 8.46 -1.45
C LYS A 58 9.54 9.89 -1.04
N THR A 59 8.92 10.44 0.01
CA THR A 59 9.24 11.79 0.50
C THR A 59 10.50 11.84 1.37
N HIS A 60 11.08 10.69 1.75
CA HIS A 60 12.30 10.68 2.55
C HIS A 60 13.51 11.09 1.69
N PRO A 61 14.34 12.06 2.09
CA PRO A 61 15.39 12.63 1.23
C PRO A 61 16.37 11.60 0.64
N SER A 62 16.79 10.61 1.44
CA SER A 62 17.70 9.55 0.95
C SER A 62 17.06 8.63 -0.10
N VAL A 63 15.75 8.40 0.02
CA VAL A 63 14.97 7.55 -0.89
C VAL A 63 14.69 8.32 -2.18
N ALA A 64 14.23 9.57 -2.06
CA ALA A 64 14.04 10.46 -3.20
C ALA A 64 15.31 10.60 -4.05
N LEU A 65 16.45 10.85 -3.42
CA LEU A 65 17.75 10.94 -4.10
C LEU A 65 18.16 9.62 -4.77
N ALA A 66 17.89 8.48 -4.13
CA ALA A 66 18.23 7.18 -4.71
C ALA A 66 17.32 6.79 -5.88
N LEU A 67 16.04 7.17 -5.84
CA LEU A 67 15.09 7.00 -6.94
C LEU A 67 15.47 7.85 -8.14
N ASP A 68 15.75 9.14 -7.92
CA ASP A 68 16.19 10.07 -8.96
C ASP A 68 17.46 9.57 -9.67
N GLN A 69 18.41 9.04 -8.89
CA GLN A 69 19.65 8.46 -9.42
C GLN A 69 19.51 7.02 -9.96
N SER A 70 18.29 6.47 -10.03
CA SER A 70 18.02 5.10 -10.49
C SER A 70 18.85 4.02 -9.75
N ARG A 71 19.16 4.25 -8.48
CA ARG A 71 19.92 3.34 -7.60
C ARG A 71 19.03 2.52 -6.66
N LEU A 72 17.73 2.76 -6.69
CA LEU A 72 16.73 2.13 -5.84
C LEU A 72 15.46 1.90 -6.66
N ALA A 73 14.86 0.73 -6.49
CA ALA A 73 13.47 0.48 -6.88
C ALA A 73 12.66 0.24 -5.60
N LEU A 74 11.40 0.69 -5.58
CA LEU A 74 10.49 0.37 -4.48
C LEU A 74 9.52 -0.72 -4.90
N HIS A 75 9.20 -1.62 -3.98
CA HIS A 75 8.18 -2.64 -4.16
C HIS A 75 7.10 -2.46 -3.09
N GLY A 76 5.85 -2.70 -3.48
CA GLY A 76 4.72 -2.76 -2.55
C GLY A 76 4.02 -4.09 -2.69
N TRP A 77 4.01 -4.89 -1.63
CA TRP A 77 3.44 -6.23 -1.64
C TRP A 77 2.28 -6.37 -0.66
N VAL A 78 1.33 -7.22 -1.03
CA VAL A 78 0.29 -7.75 -0.15
C VAL A 78 0.50 -9.27 -0.08
N TYR A 79 0.66 -9.78 1.13
CA TYR A 79 0.79 -11.21 1.39
C TYR A 79 -0.53 -11.74 1.92
N ASP A 80 -1.09 -12.73 1.22
CA ASP A 80 -2.24 -13.48 1.70
C ASP A 80 -1.76 -14.63 2.60
N ILE A 81 -2.08 -14.56 3.89
CA ILE A 81 -1.58 -15.50 4.90
C ILE A 81 -2.12 -16.92 4.66
N ALA A 82 -3.35 -17.05 4.17
CA ALA A 82 -4.03 -18.34 4.03
C ALA A 82 -3.47 -19.16 2.87
N SER A 83 -3.25 -18.51 1.72
CA SER A 83 -2.77 -19.15 0.49
C SER A 83 -1.25 -19.07 0.32
N GLY A 84 -0.59 -18.15 1.01
CA GLY A 84 0.82 -17.83 0.80
C GLY A 84 1.08 -17.01 -0.48
N ALA A 85 0.04 -16.57 -1.18
CA ALA A 85 0.18 -15.78 -2.39
C ALA A 85 0.70 -14.36 -2.08
N ILE A 86 1.50 -13.81 -3.00
CA ILE A 86 1.95 -12.42 -2.96
C ILE A 86 1.41 -11.70 -4.18
N GLU A 87 0.74 -10.58 -3.94
CA GLU A 87 0.39 -9.61 -4.97
C GLU A 87 1.30 -8.39 -4.86
N ALA A 88 1.85 -7.94 -5.98
CA ALA A 88 2.76 -6.82 -6.06
C ALA A 88 2.14 -5.66 -6.84
N LEU A 89 2.35 -4.44 -6.37
CA LEU A 89 1.90 -3.24 -7.02
C LEU A 89 2.77 -2.94 -8.25
N ASP A 90 2.13 -2.96 -9.41
CA ASP A 90 2.66 -2.43 -10.65
C ASP A 90 2.58 -0.90 -10.65
N GLY A 91 3.75 -0.25 -10.68
CA GLY A 91 3.89 1.20 -10.69
C GLY A 91 3.37 1.85 -11.98
N GLU A 92 3.34 1.13 -13.11
CA GLU A 92 2.85 1.65 -14.38
C GLU A 92 1.32 1.62 -14.44
N THR A 93 0.72 0.47 -14.15
CA THR A 93 -0.74 0.31 -14.24
C THR A 93 -1.48 0.69 -12.96
N ARG A 94 -0.76 0.87 -11.84
CA ARG A 94 -1.30 1.04 -10.48
C ARG A 94 -2.19 -0.13 -10.04
N ARG A 95 -1.99 -1.32 -10.58
CA ARG A 95 -2.74 -2.54 -10.24
C ARG A 95 -1.86 -3.49 -9.42
N PHE A 96 -2.51 -4.28 -8.59
CA PHE A 96 -1.85 -5.40 -7.92
C PHE A 96 -1.89 -6.61 -8.87
N VAL A 97 -0.73 -7.22 -9.11
CA VAL A 97 -0.55 -8.39 -9.96
C VAL A 97 0.16 -9.51 -9.19
N PRO A 98 -0.07 -10.80 -9.50
CA PRO A 98 0.61 -11.88 -8.80
C PRO A 98 2.13 -11.82 -9.00
N LEU A 99 2.89 -11.74 -7.91
CA LEU A 99 4.37 -11.64 -7.96
C LEU A 99 5.00 -12.90 -8.59
N ALA A 100 4.40 -14.07 -8.37
CA ALA A 100 4.89 -15.33 -8.89
C ALA A 100 4.95 -15.36 -10.44
N THR A 101 4.07 -14.61 -11.11
CA THR A 101 4.03 -14.52 -12.58
C THR A 101 4.58 -13.20 -13.12
N HIS A 102 4.86 -12.23 -12.25
CA HIS A 102 5.43 -10.91 -12.60
C HIS A 102 6.59 -10.55 -11.63
N PRO A 103 7.65 -11.37 -11.55
CA PRO A 103 8.69 -11.21 -10.52
C PRO A 103 9.48 -9.89 -10.64
N GLU A 104 9.53 -9.30 -11.83
CA GLU A 104 10.19 -8.04 -12.15
C GLU A 104 9.39 -6.78 -11.80
N VAL A 105 8.14 -6.92 -11.37
CA VAL A 105 7.26 -5.77 -11.14
C VAL A 105 7.73 -4.91 -9.97
N THR A 106 7.70 -3.59 -10.16
CA THR A 106 8.08 -2.60 -9.15
C THR A 106 6.99 -1.54 -9.02
N ALA A 107 6.90 -0.91 -7.85
CA ALA A 107 5.95 0.18 -7.57
C ALA A 107 6.45 1.56 -8.02
N THR A 108 7.63 1.60 -8.64
CA THR A 108 8.27 2.80 -9.19
C THR A 108 8.47 2.56 -10.68
N PRO A 109 7.80 3.31 -11.57
CA PRO A 109 7.97 3.13 -13.01
C PRO A 109 9.45 3.20 -13.38
N ALA A 110 9.88 2.36 -14.32
CA ALA A 110 11.20 2.54 -14.90
C ALA A 110 11.22 3.91 -15.59
N ILE A 111 12.07 4.82 -15.13
CA ILE A 111 12.25 6.10 -15.83
C ILE A 111 12.91 5.76 -17.17
N ALA A 112 12.18 5.98 -18.27
CA ALA A 112 12.73 5.85 -19.61
C ALA A 112 13.92 6.81 -19.75
N ARG A 113 15.12 6.26 -19.98
CA ARG A 113 16.31 7.06 -20.29
C ARG A 113 16.15 7.66 -21.68
N PHE A 114 16.28 8.97 -21.79
CA PHE A 114 16.44 9.69 -23.06
C PHE A 114 17.89 9.62 -23.54
#